data_AF-A0A8J7XUB1-F1
#
_entry.id   AF-A0A8J7XUB1-F1
#
_cell.length_a   1.000
_cell.length_b   1.000
_cell.length_c   1.000
_cell.angle_alpha   90.00
_cell.angle_beta   90.00
_cell.angle_gamma   90.00
#
_symmetry.space_group_name_H-M   'P 1'
#
loop_
_entity.id
_entity.type
_entity.pdbx_description
1 polymer ?
#
loop_
_entity_poly.entity_id
_entity_poly.type
_entity_poly.pdbx_seq_one_letter_code
_entity_poly.pdbx_strand_id
1 'polypeptide(L)' 'MAKIEKGKNILKRKGKSVELPSKTTYQLLKNDIIRIETPSGSGDGNVNERSENLIRKDREEGRVIT' A
#
# COMPACT_ATOMS: atom_id res chain seq x y z
N MET A 1 -8.45 15.01 -10.88
CA MET A 1 -7.10 14.41 -10.87
C MET A 1 -7.03 13.42 -9.73
N ALA A 2 -6.75 12.14 -10.00
CA ALA A 2 -6.59 11.14 -8.95
C ALA A 2 -5.34 11.47 -8.12
N LYS A 3 -5.47 11.51 -6.79
CA LYS A 3 -4.37 11.76 -5.86
C LYS A 3 -3.45 10.55 -5.88
N ILE A 4 -2.30 10.65 -6.52
CA ILE A 4 -1.27 9.60 -6.48
C ILE A 4 -0.68 9.64 -5.07
N GLU A 5 -1.03 8.66 -4.23
CA GLU A 5 -0.36 8.50 -2.95
C GLU A 5 1.12 8.18 -3.20
N LYS A 6 2.01 8.78 -2.41
CA LYS A 6 3.44 8.43 -2.49
C LYS A 6 3.67 7.19 -1.64
N GLY A 7 4.50 6.27 -2.13
CA GLY A 7 4.97 5.14 -1.34
C GLY A 7 5.73 5.59 -0.09
N LYS A 8 5.69 4.78 0.96
CA LYS A 8 6.29 5.09 2.26
C LYS A 8 7.13 3.93 2.76
N ASN A 9 8.24 4.27 3.40
CA ASN A 9 9.05 3.32 4.14
C ASN A 9 8.80 3.57 5.63
N ILE A 10 8.32 2.58 6.37
CA ILE A 10 7.97 2.73 7.79
C ILE A 10 8.78 1.73 8.60
N LEU A 11 9.54 2.23 9.57
CA LEU A 11 10.15 1.42 10.61
C LEU A 11 9.21 1.33 11.81
N LYS A 12 8.83 0.11 12.20
CA LYS A 12 8.18 -0.14 13.49
C LYS A 12 9.21 -0.65 14.48
N ARG A 13 9.46 0.13 15.53
CA ARG A 13 10.41 -0.19 16.62
C ARG A 13 9.75 0.06 17.96
N LYS A 14 9.72 -0.96 18.85
CA LYS A 14 9.12 -0.86 20.19
C LYS A 14 7.69 -0.27 20.17
N GLY A 15 6.89 -0.68 19.19
CA GLY A 15 5.51 -0.19 19.00
C GLY A 15 5.38 1.21 18.39
N LYS A 16 6.49 1.94 18.16
CA LYS A 16 6.47 3.24 17.48
C LYS A 16 6.71 3.08 15.99
N SER A 17 5.98 3.86 15.18
CA SER A 17 6.17 3.94 13.73
C SER A 17 6.94 5.20 13.39
N VAL A 18 8.00 5.06 12.59
CA VAL A 18 8.85 6.15 12.09
C VAL A 18 8.88 6.05 10.58
N GLU A 19 8.46 7.11 9.89
CA GLU A 19 8.61 7.21 8.44
C GLU A 19 10.08 7.48 8.10
N LEU A 20 10.63 6.66 7.20
CA LEU A 20 11.99 6.75 6.70
C LEU A 20 12.01 7.44 5.32
N PRO A 21 13.12 8.11 4.96
CA PRO A 21 13.30 8.65 3.62
C PRO A 21 13.16 7.58 2.53
N SER A 22 12.84 8.01 1.30
CA SER A 22 12.71 7.14 0.13
C SER A 22 13.99 6.37 -0.20
N LYS A 23 15.16 6.96 0.09
CA LYS A 23 16.48 6.33 -0.02
C LYS A 23 17.26 6.60 1.25
N THR A 24 17.55 5.56 2.02
CA THR A 24 18.30 5.67 3.28
C THR A 24 19.07 4.39 3.56
N THR A 25 20.16 4.51 4.32
CA THR A 25 20.78 3.38 5.02
C THR A 25 20.36 3.49 6.48
N TYR A 26 19.96 2.37 7.09
CA TYR A 26 19.50 2.37 8.48
C TYR A 26 19.94 1.10 9.19
N GLN A 27 20.41 1.23 10.44
CA GLN A 27 20.76 0.08 11.25
C GLN A 27 19.50 -0.52 11.87
N LEU A 28 19.22 -1.77 11.51
CA LEU A 28 18.14 -2.56 12.11
C LEU A 28 18.62 -3.20 13.42
N LEU A 29 17.76 -3.16 14.41
CA LEU A 29 17.93 -3.82 15.69
C LEU A 29 17.02 -5.05 15.76
N LYS A 30 17.29 -5.94 16.72
CA LYS A 30 16.46 -7.12 16.96
C LYS A 30 14.99 -6.70 17.17
N ASN A 31 14.08 -7.39 16.47
CA ASN A 31 12.63 -7.18 16.48
C ASN A 31 12.13 -5.90 15.79
N ASP A 32 12.98 -5.20 15.04
CA ASP A 32 12.49 -4.16 14.14
C ASP A 32 11.69 -4.77 12.99
N ILE A 33 10.67 -4.05 12.53
CA ILE A 33 9.90 -4.41 11.35
C ILE A 33 9.99 -3.25 10.36
N ILE A 34 10.43 -3.55 9.14
CA ILE A 34 10.33 -2.63 8.00
C ILE A 34 9.06 -2.93 7.24
N ARG A 35 8.20 -1.92 7.08
CA ARG A 35 7.02 -1.95 6.22
C ARG A 35 7.26 -1.01 5.04
N ILE A 36 7.19 -1.55 3.84
CA ILE A 36 7.24 -0.79 2.59
C ILE A 36 5.81 -0.72 2.06
N GLU A 37 5.27 0.48 1.97
CA GLU A 37 3.96 0.74 1.39
C GLU A 37 4.18 1.27 -0.02
N THR A 38 3.85 0.46 -1.03
CA THR A 38 3.93 0.88 -2.43
C THR A 38 2.64 1.56 -2.84
N PRO A 39 2.72 2.63 -3.64
CA PRO A 39 1.53 3.31 -4.10
C PRO A 39 0.73 2.42 -5.05
N SER A 40 -0.59 2.60 -5.05
CA SER A 40 -1.48 1.91 -5.98
C SER A 40 -1.53 2.60 -7.33
N GLY A 41 -1.92 1.86 -8.37
CA GLY A 41 -2.26 2.45 -9.67
C GLY A 41 -3.58 3.23 -9.63
N SER A 42 -3.78 4.13 -10.59
CA SER A 42 -5.09 4.75 -10.82
C SER A 42 -6.00 3.81 -11.60
N GLY A 43 -7.30 3.85 -11.31
CA GLY A 43 -8.32 3.21 -12.14
C GLY A 43 -8.57 3.99 -13.43
N ASP A 44 -8.99 3.28 -14.46
CA ASP A 44 -9.42 3.84 -15.74
C ASP A 44 -10.90 3.52 -16.00
N GLY A 45 -11.61 4.43 -16.65
CA GLY A 45 -13.03 4.31 -16.97
C GLY A 45 -14.00 4.61 -15.82
N ASN A 46 -15.30 4.39 -16.09
CA ASN A 46 -16.39 4.61 -15.15
C ASN A 46 -16.57 3.38 -14.24
N VAL A 47 -16.62 3.61 -12.92
CA VAL A 47 -16.76 2.52 -11.93
C VAL A 47 -18.02 1.69 -12.15
N ASN A 48 -19.11 2.32 -12.61
CA ASN A 48 -20.39 1.65 -12.84
C ASN A 48 -20.42 0.79 -14.13
N GLU A 49 -19.43 0.92 -15.00
CA GLU A 49 -19.31 0.14 -16.24
C GLU A 49 -18.43 -1.10 -16.06
N ARG A 50 -17.81 -1.27 -14.88
CA ARG A 50 -16.97 -2.43 -14.57
C ARG A 50 -17.84 -3.68 -14.47
N SER A 51 -17.46 -4.73 -15.19
CA SER A 51 -18.16 -6.02 -15.19
C SER A 51 -18.28 -6.63 -13.79
N GLU A 52 -19.47 -7.10 -13.43
CA GLU A 52 -19.77 -7.75 -12.14
C GLU A 52 -18.88 -8.98 -11.87
N ASN A 53 -18.54 -9.75 -12.91
CA ASN A 53 -17.67 -10.92 -12.79
C ASN A 53 -16.26 -10.53 -12.32
N LEU A 54 -15.74 -9.39 -12.78
CA LEU A 54 -14.44 -8.88 -12.36
C LEU A 54 -14.50 -8.36 -10.92
N ILE A 55 -15.59 -7.68 -10.54
CA ILE A 55 -15.80 -7.22 -9.16
C ILE A 55 -15.85 -8.41 -8.19
N ARG A 56 -16.56 -9.49 -8.55
CA ARG A 56 -16.63 -10.69 -7.71
C ARG A 56 -15.25 -11.34 -7.55
N LYS A 57 -14.52 -11.48 -8.66
CA LYS A 57 -13.15 -12.02 -8.65
C LYS A 57 -12.21 -11.20 -7.78
N ASP A 58 -12.29 -9.86 -7.85
CA ASP A 58 -11.44 -8.98 -7.04
C ASP A 58 -11.73 -9.13 -5.53
N ARG A 59 -12.98 -9.44 -5.14
CA ARG A 59 -13.34 -9.75 -3.75
C ARG A 59 -12.83 -11.12 -3.33
N GLU A 60 -13.00 -12.15 -4.16
CA GLU A 60 -12.50 -13.51 -3.90
C GLU A 60 -10.97 -13.54 -3.76
N GLU A 61 -10.26 -12.77 -4.57
CA GLU A 61 -8.79 -12.68 -4.55
C GLU A 61 -8.26 -11.67 -3.51
N GLY A 62 -9.12 -11.04 -2.72
CA GLY A 62 -8.72 -10.09 -1.67
C GLY A 62 -8.02 -8.84 -2.19
N ARG A 63 -8.28 -8.43 -3.44
CA ARG A 63 -7.68 -7.23 -4.07
C ARG A 63 -8.38 -5.94 -3.66
N VAL A 64 -9.60 -6.05 -3.15
CA VAL A 64 -10.34 -4.96 -2.52
C VAL A 64 -10.31 -5.17 -1.02
N ILE A 65 -9.73 -4.22 -0.29
CA ILE A 65 -9.77 -4.19 1.16
C ILE A 65 -11.01 -3.38 1.54
N THR A 66 -12.01 -4.04 2.12
CA THR A 66 -13.22 -3.39 2.66
C THR A 66 -12.92 -2.52 3.87
#